data_AF-A0A7C5XC89-F1
#
_entry.id   AF-A0A7C5XC89-F1
#
_cell.length_a   1.000
_cell.length_b   1.000
_cell.length_c   1.000
_cell.angle_alpha   90.00
_cell.angle_beta   90.00
_cell.angle_gamma   90.00
#
_symmetry.space_group_name_H-M   'P 1'
#
loop_
_entity.id
_entity.type
_entity.pdbx_description
1 polymer ?
#
loop_
_entity_poly.entity_id
_entity_poly.type
_entity_poly.pdbx_seq_one_letter_code
_entity_poly.pdbx_strand_id
1 'polypeptide(L)' 'MDPAFRIGVERLRARLRWRCYVALLAEAAGSPGEVFYVFGSAAEGRLTADSDIDVAVVARSPPVELS' A
#
# COMPACT_ATOMS: atom_id res chain seq x y z
N MET A 1 -5.47 -11.63 27.59
CA MET A 1 -4.82 -11.57 26.27
C MET A 1 -3.75 -10.48 26.33
N ASP A 2 -2.53 -10.79 25.89
CA ASP A 2 -1.42 -9.83 25.88
C ASP A 2 -1.77 -8.60 25.01
N PRO A 3 -1.65 -7.36 25.52
CA PRO A 3 -1.84 -6.14 24.74
C PRO A 3 -1.03 -6.10 23.43
N ALA A 4 0.21 -6.60 23.43
CA ALA A 4 1.07 -6.62 22.26
C ALA A 4 0.50 -7.53 21.17
N PHE A 5 -0.04 -8.69 21.56
CA PHE A 5 -0.70 -9.61 20.63
C PHE A 5 -1.91 -8.95 19.96
N ARG A 6 -2.76 -8.26 20.73
CA ARG A 6 -3.93 -7.56 20.20
C ARG A 6 -3.53 -6.47 19.19
N ILE A 7 -2.48 -5.70 19.49
CA ILE A 7 -1.94 -4.67 18.57
C ILE A 7 -1.46 -5.33 17.28
N GLY A 8 -0.74 -6.45 17.37
CA GLY A 8 -0.30 -7.21 16.20
C GLY A 8 -1.45 -7.68 15.30
N VAL A 9 -2.53 -8.21 15.89
CA VAL A 9 -3.72 -8.63 15.14
C VAL A 9 -4.37 -7.46 14.40
N GLU A 10 -4.55 -6.32 15.07
CA GLU A 10 -5.16 -5.13 14.45
C GLU A 10 -4.27 -4.55 13.34
N ARG A 11 -2.95 -4.55 13.54
CA ARG A 11 -1.97 -4.14 12.51
C ARG A 11 -2.07 -5.02 11.27
N LEU A 12 -2.14 -6.34 11.44
CA LEU A 12 -2.29 -7.28 10.33
C LEU A 12 -3.64 -7.10 9.63
N ARG A 13 -4.75 -6.95 10.38
CA ARG A 13 -6.08 -6.68 9.82
C ARG A 13 -6.09 -5.42 8.96
N ALA A 14 -5.43 -4.36 9.40
CA ALA A 14 -5.29 -3.15 8.60
C ALA A 14 -4.52 -3.42 7.31
N ARG A 15 -3.39 -4.12 7.39
CA ARG A 15 -2.54 -4.45 6.24
C ARG A 15 -3.22 -5.36 5.23
N LEU A 16 -4.07 -6.29 5.67
CA LEU A 16 -4.86 -7.12 4.74
C LEU A 16 -5.82 -6.31 3.86
N ARG A 17 -6.18 -5.08 4.27
CA ARG A 17 -6.98 -4.15 3.46
C ARG A 17 -6.14 -3.32 2.48
N TRP A 18 -4.86 -3.66 2.27
CA TRP A 18 -3.95 -2.89 1.41
C TRP A 18 -4.53 -2.60 0.02
N ARG A 19 -5.31 -3.53 -0.55
CA ARG A 19 -5.94 -3.33 -1.87
C ARG A 19 -6.83 -2.09 -1.90
N CYS A 20 -7.57 -1.82 -0.83
CA CYS A 20 -8.40 -0.62 -0.71
C CYS A 20 -7.54 0.64 -0.62
N TYR A 21 -6.44 0.60 0.13
CA TYR A 21 -5.53 1.75 0.26
C TYR A 21 -4.82 2.07 -1.05
N VAL A 22 -4.34 1.05 -1.78
CA VAL A 22 -3.71 1.23 -3.09
C VAL A 22 -4.70 1.73 -4.14
N ALA A 23 -5.95 1.27 -4.10
CA ALA A 23 -7.01 1.80 -4.97
C ALA A 23 -7.24 3.30 -4.72
N LEU A 24 -7.35 3.72 -3.46
CA LEU A 24 -7.49 5.14 -3.10
C LEU A 24 -6.27 5.97 -3.52
N LEU A 25 -5.06 5.42 -3.39
CA LEU A 25 -3.83 6.08 -3.86
C LEU A 25 -3.84 6.26 -5.38
N ALA A 26 -4.24 5.23 -6.13
CA ALA A 26 -4.33 5.30 -7.59
C ALA A 26 -5.41 6.31 -8.04
N GLU A 27 -6.56 6.34 -7.36
CA GLU A 27 -7.61 7.34 -7.60
C GLU A 27 -7.12 8.76 -7.33
N ALA A 28 -6.39 8.98 -6.23
CA ALA A 28 -5.89 10.28 -5.83
C ALA A 28 -4.74 10.80 -6.73
N ALA A 29 -3.87 9.89 -7.20
CA ALA A 29 -2.77 10.24 -8.11
C ALA A 29 -3.28 10.60 -9.52
N GLY A 30 -4.41 10.01 -9.94
CA GLY A 30 -5.41 10.65 -10.78
C GLY A 30 -4.96 11.21 -12.14
N SER A 31 -3.81 10.82 -12.68
CA SER A 31 -3.39 11.24 -14.02
C SER A 31 -3.63 10.13 -15.06
N PRO A 32 -4.35 10.41 -16.16
CA PRO A 32 -4.55 9.44 -17.24
C PRO A 32 -3.20 8.92 -17.77
N GLY A 33 -2.98 7.62 -17.65
CA GLY A 33 -1.80 6.94 -18.19
C GLY A 33 -0.73 6.56 -17.16
N GLU A 34 -0.97 6.80 -15.87
CA GLU A 34 -0.15 6.22 -14.80
C GLU A 34 -0.55 4.76 -14.54
N VAL A 35 0.43 3.91 -14.25
CA VAL A 35 0.19 2.49 -13.90
C VAL A 35 0.75 2.19 -12.52
N PHE A 36 -0.08 1.60 -11.68
CA PHE A 36 0.25 1.24 -10.30
C PHE A 36 0.49 -0.26 -10.21
N TYR A 37 1.64 -0.65 -9.66
CA TYR A 37 2.01 -2.03 -9.37
C TYR A 37 2.24 -2.21 -7.89
N VAL A 38 1.81 -3.34 -7.34
CA VAL A 38 2.19 -3.77 -5.99
C VAL A 38 3.21 -4.88 -6.11
N PHE A 39 4.28 -4.78 -5.32
CA PHE A 39 5.34 -5.77 -5.26
C PHE A 39 5.68 -6.12 -3.81
N GLY A 40 6.68 -6.97 -3.61
CA GLY A 40 7.09 -7.41 -2.27
C GLY A 40 6.06 -8.29 -1.57
N SER A 41 6.12 -8.29 -0.23
CA SER A 41 5.41 -9.26 0.61
C SER A 41 3.89 -9.29 0.41
N ALA A 42 3.30 -8.15 0.06
CA ALA A 42 1.87 -8.04 -0.23
C ALA A 42 1.47 -8.77 -1.51
N ALA A 43 2.29 -8.67 -2.56
CA ALA A 43 2.07 -9.37 -3.83
C ALA A 43 2.36 -10.88 -3.72
N GLU A 44 3.33 -11.25 -2.87
CA GLU A 44 3.74 -12.65 -2.67
C GLU A 44 2.88 -13.42 -1.66
N GLY A 45 1.89 -12.77 -1.02
CA GLY A 45 1.04 -13.40 -0.01
C GLY A 45 1.74 -13.67 1.33
N ARG A 46 2.81 -12.93 1.65
CA ARG A 46 3.63 -13.10 2.86
C ARG A 46 3.54 -11.92 3.84
N LEU A 47 2.45 -11.17 3.81
CA LEU A 47 2.19 -10.02 4.69
C LEU A 47 2.16 -10.43 6.18
N THR A 48 2.89 -9.70 7.01
CA THR A 48 2.88 -9.81 8.47
C THR A 48 2.37 -8.52 9.12
N ALA A 49 2.20 -8.53 10.44
CA ALA A 49 1.77 -7.35 11.19
C ALA A 49 2.75 -6.17 11.10
N ASP A 50 4.01 -6.43 10.75
CA ASP A 50 5.06 -5.42 10.66
C ASP A 50 5.52 -5.16 9.22
N SER A 51 4.85 -5.77 8.23
CA SER A 51 5.11 -5.51 6.82
C SER A 51 4.59 -4.14 6.39
N ASP A 52 5.29 -3.54 5.43
CA ASP A 52 4.84 -2.39 4.64
C ASP A 52 4.17 -2.86 3.33
N ILE A 53 3.60 -1.90 2.58
CA ILE A 53 3.00 -2.15 1.26
C ILE A 53 3.82 -1.41 0.21
N ASP A 54 4.55 -2.18 -0.61
CA ASP A 54 5.42 -1.62 -1.64
C ASP A 54 4.63 -1.36 -2.93
N VAL A 55 4.60 -0.10 -3.37
CA VAL A 55 3.89 0.35 -4.58
C VAL A 55 4.87 1.02 -5.53
N ALA A 56 4.89 0.56 -6.77
CA ALA A 56 5.60 1.20 -7.87
C ALA A 56 4.60 1.94 -8.76
N VAL A 57 4.92 3.20 -9.07
CA VAL A 57 4.11 4.04 -9.96
C VAL A 57 4.91 4.32 -11.21
N VAL A 58 4.36 3.94 -12.36
CA VAL A 58 4.92 4.26 -13.68
C VAL A 58 4.16 5.46 -14.22
N ALA A 59 4.77 6.64 -14.12
CA ALA A 59 4.21 7.90 -14.60
C ALA A 59 4.82 8.30 -15.95
N ARG A 60 4.01 8.96 -16.79
CA ARG A 60 4.47 9.49 -18.09
C ARG A 60 5.29 10.78 -17.96
N SER A 61 5.04 11.52 -16.89
CA SER A 61 5.69 12.77 -16.57
C SER A 61 6.27 12.69 -15.17
N PRO A 62 7.38 13.39 -14.87
CA PRO A 62 7.87 13.49 -13.51
C PRO A 62 6.83 14.19 -12.61
N PRO A 63 6.85 13.91 -11.30
CA PRO A 63 5.96 14.59 -10.35
C PRO A 63 6.21 16.11 -10.40
N VAL A 64 5.11 16.86 -10.34
CA VAL A 64 5.20 18.32 -10.21
C VAL A 64 5.56 18.63 -8.76
N GLU A 65 6.65 19.38 -8.57
CA GLU A 65 7.04 19.86 -7.26
C GLU A 65 5.98 20.86 -6.76
N LEU A 66 5.32 20.53 -5.65
CA LEU A 66 4.40 21.45 -4.99
C LEU A 66 5.25 22.42 -4.16
N SER A 67 5.42 23.64 -4.69
CA SER A 67 6.07 24.78 -4.01
C SER A 67 5.26 25.31 -2.84
#